data_AF-A0AAW9IE28-F1
#
_entry.id   AF-A0AAW9IE28-F1
#
_cell.length_a   1.000
_cell.length_b   1.000
_cell.length_c   1.000
_cell.angle_alpha   90.00
_cell.angle_beta   90.00
_cell.angle_gamma   90.00
#
_symmetry.space_group_name_H-M   'P 1'
#
loop_
_entity.id
_entity.type
_entity.pdbx_description
1 polymer ?
#
loop_
_entity_poly.entity_id
_entity_poly.type
_entity_poly.pdbx_seq_one_letter_code
_entity_poly.pdbx_strand_id
1 'polypeptide(L)'
;GDNCCKGDAANKSACDLIMKERQLWIEHVLWTRNFIVSDIASLEDKDAVLQRLLKNQDDIGNSIKPYYGEEAGNNLAKLLREHISLAGQVVDAAKSGNKEDLEKYNKLWYENADKMADFLSSANPKYSNKMLKDML
;
A
#
# COMPACT_ATOMS: atom_id res chain seq x y z
N GLY A 1 25.48 14.06 -0.69
CA GLY A 1 25.68 13.48 0.65
C GLY A 1 24.72 14.16 1.59
N ASP A 2 23.90 13.38 2.27
CA ASP A 2 22.62 13.75 2.88
C ASP A 2 22.71 14.88 3.92
N ASN A 3 22.02 15.98 3.62
CA ASN A 3 21.93 17.16 4.48
C ASN A 3 20.62 17.18 5.30
N CYS A 4 19.79 16.14 5.20
CA CYS A 4 18.46 16.11 5.84
C CYS A 4 18.56 16.01 7.38
N CYS A 5 19.59 15.35 7.92
CA CYS A 5 19.64 14.94 9.32
C CYS A 5 20.55 15.81 10.22
N LYS A 6 20.96 17.02 9.79
CA LYS A 6 21.81 17.89 10.61
C LYS A 6 20.95 18.79 11.52
N GLY A 7 20.62 18.30 12.71
CA GLY A 7 19.95 19.03 13.79
C GLY A 7 19.41 18.07 14.87
N ASP A 8 19.04 18.62 16.04
CA ASP A 8 18.62 17.95 17.30
C ASP A 8 17.79 16.65 17.14
N ALA A 9 17.76 15.80 18.18
CA ALA A 9 17.16 14.46 18.16
C ALA A 9 15.73 14.36 17.55
N ALA A 10 14.92 15.44 17.64
CA ALA A 10 13.61 15.53 16.99
C ALA A 10 13.67 15.59 15.45
N ASN A 11 14.72 16.20 14.87
CA ASN A 11 14.95 16.17 13.41
C ASN A 11 15.42 14.80 12.95
N LYS A 12 16.14 14.05 13.80
CA LYS A 12 16.58 12.69 13.48
C LYS A 12 15.41 11.71 13.37
N SER A 13 14.50 11.70 14.35
CA SER A 13 13.34 10.79 14.31
C SER A 13 12.39 11.08 13.14
N ALA A 14 12.18 12.35 12.80
CA ALA A 14 11.42 12.73 11.61
C ALA A 14 12.11 12.28 10.32
N CYS A 15 13.44 12.46 10.20
CA CYS A 15 14.19 11.97 9.05
C CYS A 15 14.18 10.45 8.93
N ASP A 16 14.34 9.73 10.03
CA ASP A 16 14.31 8.27 10.06
C ASP A 16 12.95 7.74 9.60
N LEU A 17 11.84 8.39 10.01
CA LEU A 17 10.51 8.07 9.50
C LEU A 17 10.40 8.31 7.99
N ILE A 18 10.80 9.49 7.50
CA ILE A 18 10.71 9.82 6.07
C ILE A 18 11.51 8.81 5.23
N MET A 19 12.71 8.43 5.67
CA MET A 19 13.52 7.42 5.00
C MET A 19 12.88 6.04 5.06
N LYS A 20 12.29 5.67 6.20
CA LYS A 20 11.61 4.38 6.36
C LYS A 20 10.37 4.28 5.47
N GLU A 21 9.52 5.29 5.46
CA GLU A 21 8.36 5.38 4.58
C GLU A 21 8.80 5.29 3.12
N ARG A 22 9.80 6.09 2.72
CA ARG A 22 10.32 6.06 1.35
C ARG A 22 10.79 4.66 0.96
N GLN A 23 11.53 3.98 1.83
CA GLN A 23 11.95 2.61 1.59
C GLN A 23 10.75 1.67 1.42
N LEU A 24 9.77 1.71 2.34
CA LEU A 24 8.62 0.83 2.32
C LEU A 24 7.75 1.00 1.08
N TRP A 25 7.55 2.24 0.62
CA TRP A 25 6.80 2.52 -0.61
C TRP A 25 7.58 2.15 -1.87
N ILE A 26 8.91 2.24 -1.88
CA ILE A 26 9.73 1.68 -2.97
C ILE A 26 9.61 0.15 -2.99
N GLU A 27 9.70 -0.50 -1.83
CA GLU A 27 9.48 -1.94 -1.71
C GLU A 27 8.09 -2.34 -2.20
N HIS A 28 7.04 -1.59 -1.85
CA HIS A 28 5.68 -1.81 -2.34
C HIS A 28 5.66 -1.86 -3.87
N VAL A 29 6.19 -0.83 -4.55
CA VAL A 29 6.21 -0.77 -6.02
C VAL A 29 7.00 -1.95 -6.61
N LEU A 30 8.14 -2.29 -6.02
CA LEU A 30 8.96 -3.42 -6.47
C LEU A 30 8.23 -4.75 -6.34
N TRP A 31 7.62 -5.03 -5.19
CA TRP A 31 6.90 -6.28 -4.95
C TRP A 31 5.61 -6.38 -5.76
N THR A 32 4.89 -5.27 -5.97
CA THR A 32 3.71 -5.24 -6.87
C THR A 32 4.12 -5.57 -8.30
N ARG A 33 5.21 -4.97 -8.81
CA ARG A 33 5.72 -5.30 -10.15
C ARG A 33 6.12 -6.77 -10.25
N ASN A 34 6.85 -7.29 -9.26
CA ASN A 34 7.26 -8.69 -9.25
C ASN A 34 6.05 -9.62 -9.22
N PHE A 35 5.03 -9.31 -8.42
CA PHE A 35 3.81 -10.09 -8.34
C PHE A 35 3.09 -10.15 -9.70
N ILE A 36 2.91 -9.00 -10.36
CA ILE A 36 2.30 -8.92 -11.70
C ILE A 36 3.08 -9.76 -12.71
N VAL A 37 4.42 -9.69 -12.70
CA VAL A 37 5.27 -10.47 -13.60
C VAL A 37 5.13 -11.97 -13.33
N SER A 38 5.26 -12.39 -12.07
CA SER A 38 5.12 -13.80 -11.68
C SER A 38 3.73 -14.35 -12.00
N ASP A 39 2.69 -13.55 -11.78
CA ASP A 39 1.31 -13.95 -12.06
C ASP A 39 1.01 -14.07 -13.56
N ILE A 40 1.40 -13.09 -14.38
CA ILE A 40 1.21 -13.14 -15.84
C ILE A 40 2.01 -14.28 -16.46
N ALA A 41 3.26 -14.48 -16.02
CA ALA A 41 4.13 -15.54 -16.53
C ALA A 41 3.86 -16.91 -15.88
N SER A 42 2.88 -17.01 -14.98
CA SER A 42 2.52 -18.26 -14.26
C SER A 42 3.74 -18.93 -13.60
N LEU A 43 4.61 -18.12 -12.99
CA LEU A 43 5.82 -18.59 -12.31
C LEU A 43 5.47 -19.25 -10.97
N GLU A 44 6.25 -20.25 -10.58
CA GLU A 44 6.09 -20.98 -9.32
C GLU A 44 6.29 -20.09 -8.08
N ASP A 45 6.98 -18.95 -8.22
CA ASP A 45 7.27 -18.03 -7.14
C ASP A 45 6.12 -17.05 -6.83
N LYS A 46 5.03 -17.05 -7.61
CA LYS A 46 3.90 -16.12 -7.48
C LYS A 46 3.43 -15.98 -6.04
N ASP A 47 3.17 -17.11 -5.37
CA ASP A 47 2.60 -17.10 -4.02
C ASP A 47 3.61 -16.56 -2.99
N ALA A 48 4.90 -16.89 -3.15
CA ALA A 48 5.95 -16.36 -2.29
C ALA A 48 6.11 -14.83 -2.45
N VAL A 49 6.04 -14.34 -3.69
CA VAL A 49 6.08 -12.91 -4.00
C VAL A 49 4.84 -12.20 -3.44
N LEU A 50 3.65 -12.78 -3.58
CA LEU A 50 2.42 -12.25 -3.00
C LEU A 50 2.51 -12.16 -1.46
N GLN A 51 2.99 -13.20 -0.79
CA GLN A 51 3.17 -13.16 0.67
C GLN A 51 4.13 -12.05 1.11
N ARG A 52 5.23 -11.83 0.37
CA ARG A 52 6.16 -10.74 0.67
C ARG A 52 5.53 -9.37 0.44
N LEU A 53 4.73 -9.21 -0.62
CA LEU A 53 3.96 -8.00 -0.90
C LEU A 53 2.93 -7.71 0.20
N LEU A 54 2.18 -8.72 0.64
CA LEU A 54 1.22 -8.58 1.74
C LEU A 54 1.92 -8.20 3.05
N LYS A 55 3.08 -8.81 3.34
CA LYS A 55 3.89 -8.42 4.50
C LYS A 55 4.37 -6.96 4.41
N ASN A 56 4.71 -6.46 3.22
CA ASN A 56 5.07 -5.05 3.05
C ASN A 56 3.91 -4.11 3.45
N GLN A 57 2.65 -4.51 3.29
CA GLN A 57 1.50 -3.73 3.76
C GLN A 57 1.42 -3.69 5.29
N ASP A 58 1.72 -4.81 5.95
CA ASP A 58 1.85 -4.86 7.41
C ASP A 58 3.02 -3.97 7.88
N ASP A 59 4.14 -3.99 7.16
CA ASP A 59 5.31 -3.17 7.46
C ASP A 59 5.01 -1.65 7.35
N ILE A 60 4.20 -1.22 6.37
CA ILE A 60 3.69 0.16 6.22
C ILE A 60 2.71 0.53 7.34
N GLY A 61 1.75 -0.36 7.67
CA GLY A 61 0.86 -0.10 8.79
C GLY A 61 1.63 0.02 10.11
N ASN A 62 2.67 -0.80 10.31
CA ASN A 62 3.49 -0.77 11.51
C ASN A 62 4.35 0.50 11.64
N SER A 63 4.84 1.08 10.54
CA SER A 63 5.68 2.28 10.60
C SER A 63 4.95 3.52 11.10
N ILE A 64 3.62 3.57 10.94
CA ILE A 64 2.81 4.71 11.38
C ILE A 64 2.32 4.59 12.83
N LYS A 65 2.36 3.39 13.43
CA LYS A 65 1.87 3.13 14.80
C LYS A 65 2.44 4.06 15.87
N PRO A 66 3.75 4.39 15.87
CA PRO A 66 4.31 5.30 16.87
C PRO A 66 3.74 6.73 16.83
N TYR A 67 3.07 7.10 15.73
CA TYR A 67 2.58 8.46 15.49
C TYR A 67 1.05 8.56 15.54
N TYR A 68 0.36 7.53 15.06
CA TYR A 68 -1.10 7.49 14.94
C TYR A 68 -1.78 6.44 15.82
N GLY A 69 -0.99 5.64 16.54
CA GLY A 69 -1.48 4.58 17.43
C GLY A 69 -1.63 3.22 16.75
N GLU A 70 -1.75 2.19 17.59
CA GLU A 70 -1.81 0.78 17.19
C GLU A 70 -3.02 0.51 16.27
N GLU A 71 -4.18 1.05 16.62
CA GLU A 71 -5.43 0.89 15.86
C GLU A 71 -5.32 1.47 14.45
N ALA A 72 -4.78 2.68 14.32
CA ALA A 72 -4.60 3.33 13.03
C ALA A 72 -3.64 2.55 12.12
N GLY A 73 -2.52 2.07 12.66
CA GLY A 73 -1.57 1.25 11.91
C GLY A 73 -2.16 -0.09 11.47
N ASN A 74 -2.91 -0.76 12.34
CA ASN A 74 -3.58 -2.02 12.01
C ASN A 74 -4.68 -1.82 10.95
N ASN A 75 -5.42 -0.72 11.04
CA ASN A 75 -6.44 -0.37 10.04
C ASN A 75 -5.80 -0.10 8.67
N LEU A 76 -4.71 0.67 8.62
CA LEU A 76 -4.00 0.94 7.37
C LEU A 76 -3.46 -0.36 6.73
N ALA A 77 -2.81 -1.22 7.52
CA ALA A 77 -2.31 -2.52 7.04
C ALA A 77 -3.45 -3.36 6.45
N LYS A 78 -4.60 -3.42 7.12
CA LYS A 78 -5.78 -4.14 6.64
C LYS A 78 -6.27 -3.59 5.30
N LEU A 79 -6.44 -2.27 5.19
CA LEU A 79 -6.91 -1.61 3.97
C LEU A 79 -5.96 -1.87 2.79
N LEU A 80 -4.64 -1.75 3.02
CA LEU A 80 -3.62 -2.00 2.00
C LEU A 80 -3.56 -3.47 1.57
N ARG A 81 -3.71 -4.43 2.49
CA ARG A 81 -3.77 -5.86 2.14
C ARG A 81 -5.00 -6.21 1.32
N GLU A 82 -6.14 -5.64 1.68
CA GLU A 82 -7.38 -5.77 0.90
C GLU A 82 -7.19 -5.15 -0.50
N HIS A 83 -6.55 -3.99 -0.60
CA HIS A 83 -6.24 -3.35 -1.89
C HIS A 83 -5.44 -4.26 -2.82
N ILE A 84 -4.33 -4.82 -2.33
CA ILE A 84 -3.49 -5.75 -3.10
C ILE A 84 -4.25 -7.03 -3.49
N SER A 85 -5.04 -7.57 -2.57
CA SER A 85 -5.80 -8.80 -2.83
C SER A 85 -6.85 -8.56 -3.93
N LEU A 86 -7.57 -7.43 -3.88
CA LEU A 86 -8.55 -7.04 -4.90
C LEU A 86 -7.87 -6.77 -6.25
N ALA A 87 -6.71 -6.12 -6.27
CA ALA A 87 -5.93 -5.92 -7.49
C ALA A 87 -5.54 -7.25 -8.14
N GLY A 88 -5.15 -8.26 -7.35
CA GLY A 88 -4.93 -9.62 -7.84
C GLY A 88 -6.17 -10.22 -8.51
N GLN A 89 -7.33 -10.09 -7.87
CA GLN A 89 -8.61 -10.57 -8.44
C GLN A 89 -9.01 -9.85 -9.73
N VAL A 90 -8.74 -8.55 -9.84
CA VAL A 90 -8.94 -7.76 -11.07
C VAL A 90 -8.06 -8.30 -12.20
N VAL A 91 -6.77 -8.55 -11.93
CA VAL A 91 -5.83 -9.09 -12.92
C VAL A 91 -6.24 -10.50 -13.37
N ASP A 92 -6.63 -11.38 -12.44
CA ASP A 92 -7.09 -12.73 -12.76
C ASP A 92 -8.37 -12.73 -13.61
N ALA A 93 -9.34 -11.87 -13.26
CA ALA A 93 -10.57 -11.72 -14.04
C ALA A 93 -10.30 -11.16 -15.44
N ALA A 94 -9.38 -10.20 -15.57
CA ALA A 94 -8.97 -9.66 -16.86
C ALA A 94 -8.26 -10.71 -17.73
N LYS A 95 -7.33 -11.49 -17.15
CA LYS A 95 -6.59 -12.56 -17.84
C LYS A 95 -7.51 -13.67 -18.34
N SER A 96 -8.51 -14.04 -17.55
CA SER A 96 -9.49 -15.08 -17.89
C SER A 96 -10.60 -14.60 -18.83
N GLY A 97 -10.68 -13.28 -19.11
CA GLY A 97 -11.75 -12.69 -19.90
C GLY A 97 -13.12 -12.69 -19.20
N ASN A 98 -13.14 -12.92 -17.88
CA ASN A 98 -14.37 -12.94 -17.09
C ASN A 98 -14.83 -11.50 -16.79
N LYS A 99 -15.73 -10.99 -17.64
CA LYS A 99 -16.23 -9.60 -17.55
C LYS A 99 -17.03 -9.33 -16.28
N GLU A 100 -17.79 -10.30 -15.79
CA GLU A 100 -18.61 -10.13 -14.58
C GLU A 100 -17.74 -9.96 -13.34
N ASP A 101 -16.76 -10.86 -13.16
CA ASP A 101 -15.81 -10.74 -12.06
C ASP A 101 -14.93 -9.49 -12.22
N LEU A 102 -14.55 -9.13 -13.45
CA LEU A 102 -13.77 -7.93 -13.69
C LEU A 102 -14.52 -6.67 -13.26
N GLU A 103 -15.80 -6.54 -13.59
CA GLU A 103 -16.63 -5.42 -13.15
C GLU A 103 -16.79 -5.39 -11.62
N LYS A 104 -17.09 -6.54 -11.03
CA LYS A 104 -17.26 -6.71 -9.58
C LYS A 104 -15.99 -6.32 -8.81
N TYR A 105 -14.85 -6.89 -9.17
CA TYR A 105 -13.60 -6.67 -8.44
C TYR A 105 -13.04 -5.27 -8.69
N ASN A 106 -13.21 -4.70 -9.88
CA ASN A 106 -12.85 -3.28 -10.11
C ASN A 106 -13.65 -2.36 -9.19
N LYS A 107 -14.97 -2.57 -9.08
CA LYS A 107 -15.81 -1.77 -8.17
C LYS A 107 -15.32 -1.87 -6.73
N LEU A 108 -15.08 -3.08 -6.25
CA LEU A 108 -14.57 -3.31 -4.88
C LEU A 108 -13.18 -2.68 -4.67
N TRP A 109 -12.31 -2.75 -5.68
CA TRP A 109 -10.97 -2.16 -5.63
C TRP A 109 -11.02 -0.65 -5.48
N TYR A 110 -11.87 0.05 -6.26
CA TYR A 110 -12.10 1.48 -6.11
C TYR A 110 -12.77 1.83 -4.76
N GLU A 111 -13.73 1.04 -4.29
CA GLU A 111 -14.34 1.24 -2.98
C GLU A 111 -13.32 1.11 -1.84
N ASN A 112 -12.35 0.21 -1.96
CA ASN A 112 -11.25 0.10 -1.01
C ASN A 112 -10.28 1.30 -1.09
N ALA A 113 -9.95 1.78 -2.29
CA ALA A 113 -9.16 3.00 -2.49
C ALA A 113 -9.84 4.22 -1.85
N ASP A 114 -11.17 4.32 -1.97
CA ASP A 114 -11.97 5.36 -1.30
C ASP A 114 -11.85 5.30 0.23
N LYS A 115 -11.95 4.09 0.81
CA LYS A 115 -11.75 3.89 2.26
C LYS A 115 -10.34 4.27 2.72
N MET A 116 -9.32 4.01 1.90
CA MET A 116 -7.95 4.44 2.17
C MET A 116 -7.82 5.96 2.14
N ALA A 117 -8.41 6.63 1.15
CA ALA A 117 -8.41 8.08 1.05
C ALA A 117 -9.13 8.73 2.26
N ASP A 118 -10.27 8.18 2.67
CA ASP A 118 -11.01 8.63 3.86
C ASP A 118 -10.18 8.48 5.14
N PHE A 119 -9.54 7.33 5.32
CA PHE A 119 -8.69 7.08 6.47
C PHE A 119 -7.47 8.03 6.51
N LEU A 120 -6.73 8.14 5.41
CA LEU A 120 -5.51 8.96 5.37
C LEU A 120 -5.81 10.46 5.51
N SER A 121 -6.90 10.95 4.92
CA SER A 121 -7.31 12.36 5.05
C SER A 121 -7.81 12.70 6.45
N SER A 122 -8.49 11.78 7.12
CA SER A 122 -8.90 11.97 8.53
C SER A 122 -7.72 11.88 9.49
N ALA A 123 -6.74 11.02 9.22
CA ALA A 123 -5.53 10.90 10.03
C ALA A 123 -4.59 12.11 9.90
N ASN A 124 -4.50 12.73 8.71
CA ASN A 124 -3.59 13.84 8.47
C ASN A 124 -4.24 14.98 7.66
N PRO A 125 -4.52 16.14 8.29
CA PRO A 125 -5.21 17.25 7.64
C PRO A 125 -4.41 17.91 6.50
N LYS A 126 -3.13 17.58 6.33
CA LYS A 126 -2.33 18.01 5.17
C LYS A 126 -2.74 17.29 3.89
N TYR A 127 -3.39 16.14 3.98
CA TYR A 127 -3.88 15.38 2.84
C TYR A 127 -5.38 15.57 2.70
N SER A 128 -5.80 16.25 1.64
CA SER A 128 -7.23 16.31 1.31
C SER A 128 -7.70 14.96 0.75
N ASN A 129 -8.93 14.57 1.07
CA ASN A 129 -9.54 13.36 0.52
C ASN A 129 -9.47 13.33 -1.02
N LYS A 130 -9.82 14.46 -1.65
CA LYS A 130 -9.74 14.62 -3.10
C LYS A 130 -8.33 14.35 -3.64
N MET A 131 -7.29 14.92 -3.03
CA MET A 131 -5.91 14.68 -3.44
C MET A 131 -5.54 13.20 -3.36
N LEU A 132 -5.97 12.50 -2.30
CA LEU A 132 -5.68 11.08 -2.13
C LEU A 132 -6.44 10.21 -3.14
N LYS A 133 -7.70 10.52 -3.44
CA LYS A 133 -8.47 9.84 -4.48
C LYS A 133 -7.90 10.07 -5.89
N ASP A 134 -7.32 11.24 -6.15
CA ASP A 134 -6.64 11.51 -7.42
C ASP A 134 -5.29 10.73 -7.55
N MET A 135 -4.77 10.18 -6.44
CA MET A 135 -3.48 9.46 -6.38
C MET A 135 -3.60 7.93 -6.29
N LEU A 136 -4.72 7.41 -5.74
CA LEU A 136 -4.98 5.98 -5.52
C LEU A 136 -5.79 5.38 -6.68
#